data_AF-A0AAV3YHQ9-F1
#
_entry.id   AF-A0AAV3YHQ9-F1
#
_cell.length_a   1.000
_cell.length_b   1.000
_cell.length_c   1.000
_cell.angle_alpha   90.00
_cell.angle_beta   90.00
_cell.angle_gamma   90.00
#
_symmetry.space_group_name_H-M   'P 1'
#
loop_
_entity.id
_entity.type
_entity.pdbx_description
1 polymer ?
#
loop_
_entity_poly.entity_id
_entity_poly.type
_entity_poly.pdbx_seq_one_letter_code
_entity_poly.pdbx_strand_id
1 'polypeptide(L)'
;MIKRAEKAHSVPEKKRSEAWKLVQQWAQQTATGRAIIRGWRWLFYFYLDKSSKRKRDFQQFQAEAGTNLHAILKHGPTQWLSLNNCVIRLLEQWEPLKAYFAAEYTNLNYLKETP
;
A
#
# COMPACT_ATOMS: atom_id res chain seq x y z
N MET A 1 -11.74 36.24 3.01
CA MET A 1 -11.59 35.00 3.82
C MET A 1 -12.32 35.02 5.17
N ILE A 2 -12.93 36.13 5.60
CA ILE A 2 -13.49 36.26 6.97
C ILE A 2 -14.98 35.82 7.09
N LYS A 3 -15.73 35.69 5.99
CA LYS A 3 -17.18 35.37 6.02
C LYS A 3 -17.54 33.90 6.37
N ARG A 4 -16.56 32.99 6.48
CA ARG A 4 -16.80 31.56 6.81
C ARG A 4 -16.94 31.30 8.32
N ALA A 5 -16.33 32.14 9.16
CA ALA A 5 -16.35 31.97 10.61
C ALA A 5 -17.68 32.41 11.25
N GLU A 6 -18.30 33.49 10.75
CA GLU A 6 -19.59 33.97 11.26
C GLU A 6 -20.71 32.95 11.04
N LYS A 7 -20.69 32.25 9.90
CA LYS A 7 -21.68 31.21 9.57
C LYS A 7 -21.57 29.99 10.50
N ALA A 8 -20.42 29.78 11.14
CA ALA A 8 -20.27 28.70 12.12
C ALA A 8 -21.02 29.05 13.41
N HIS A 9 -21.02 30.32 13.84
CA HIS A 9 -21.58 30.77 15.12
C HIS A 9 -23.10 30.57 15.26
N SER A 10 -23.83 30.48 14.14
CA SER A 10 -25.29 30.24 14.10
C SER A 10 -25.67 28.77 13.92
N VAL A 11 -24.71 27.84 13.79
CA VAL A 11 -25.02 26.41 13.61
C VAL A 11 -25.39 25.80 14.97
N PRO A 12 -26.60 25.25 15.13
CA PRO A 12 -27.03 24.66 16.40
C PRO A 12 -26.07 23.57 16.86
N GLU A 13 -25.74 23.58 18.14
CA GLU A 13 -24.70 22.75 18.77
C GLU A 13 -24.87 21.25 18.52
N LYS A 14 -26.13 20.77 18.41
CA LYS A 14 -26.46 19.38 18.02
C LYS A 14 -25.93 19.01 16.63
N LYS A 15 -26.04 19.92 15.64
CA LYS A 15 -25.47 19.70 14.30
C LYS A 15 -23.95 19.72 14.32
N ARG A 16 -23.33 20.46 15.26
CA ARG A 16 -21.87 20.47 15.43
C ARG A 16 -21.37 19.16 16.03
N SER A 17 -22.06 18.60 17.04
CA SER A 17 -21.64 17.34 17.66
C SER A 17 -21.80 16.15 16.70
N GLU A 18 -22.86 16.13 15.89
CA GLU A 18 -23.00 15.17 14.79
C GLU A 18 -21.92 15.34 13.73
N ALA A 19 -21.61 16.58 13.34
CA ALA A 19 -20.50 16.85 12.43
C ALA A 19 -19.15 16.39 13.01
N TRP A 20 -18.89 16.59 14.30
CA TRP A 20 -17.68 16.09 14.96
C TRP A 20 -17.61 14.56 14.99
N LYS A 21 -18.75 13.87 15.19
CA LYS A 21 -18.82 12.41 15.09
C LYS A 21 -18.51 11.92 13.68
N LEU A 22 -19.07 12.56 12.65
CA LEU A 22 -18.78 12.24 11.25
C LEU A 22 -17.32 12.52 10.89
N VAL A 23 -16.75 13.63 11.38
CA VAL A 23 -15.33 13.95 11.21
C VAL A 23 -14.43 12.94 11.91
N GLN A 24 -14.79 12.51 13.13
CA GLN A 24 -14.05 11.46 13.83
C GLN A 24 -14.19 10.10 13.14
N GLN A 25 -15.37 9.75 12.64
CA GLN A 25 -15.59 8.53 11.87
C GLN A 25 -14.78 8.54 10.58
N TRP A 26 -14.74 9.67 9.86
CA TRP A 26 -13.85 9.88 8.71
C TRP A 26 -12.37 9.80 9.10
N ALA A 27 -11.97 10.36 10.24
CA ALA A 27 -10.61 10.25 10.75
C ALA A 27 -10.23 8.79 11.08
N GLN A 28 -11.16 8.02 11.64
CA GLN A 28 -11.00 6.59 11.93
C GLN A 28 -10.93 5.75 10.66
N GLN A 29 -11.79 6.03 9.66
CA GLN A 29 -11.78 5.38 8.35
C GLN A 29 -10.50 5.69 7.55
N THR A 30 -9.98 6.92 7.66
CA THR A 30 -8.71 7.30 7.03
C THR A 30 -7.49 6.76 7.79
N ALA A 31 -7.56 6.58 9.11
CA ALA A 31 -6.50 5.95 9.91
C ALA A 31 -6.39 4.45 9.63
N THR A 32 -7.51 3.75 9.48
CA THR A 32 -7.58 2.31 9.16
C THR A 32 -7.04 2.01 7.76
N GLY A 33 -7.48 2.73 6.72
CA GLY A 33 -6.93 2.57 5.37
C GLY A 33 -5.42 2.83 5.30
N ARG A 34 -4.94 3.86 6.02
CA ARG A 34 -3.50 4.16 6.10
C ARG A 34 -2.71 3.10 6.86
N ALA A 35 -3.28 2.46 7.88
CA ALA A 35 -2.62 1.38 8.62
C ALA A 35 -2.49 0.12 7.76
N ILE A 36 -3.54 -0.26 7.03
CA ILE A 36 -3.54 -1.42 6.13
C ILE A 36 -2.52 -1.24 5.01
N ILE A 37 -2.54 -0.09 4.32
CA ILE A 37 -1.60 0.21 3.23
C ILE A 37 -0.15 0.29 3.74
N ARG A 38 0.06 0.78 4.98
CA ARG A 38 1.39 0.75 5.63
C ARG A 38 1.84 -0.70 5.92
N GLY A 39 0.97 -1.55 6.44
CA GLY A 39 1.29 -2.93 6.80
C GLY A 39 1.66 -3.79 5.60
N TRP A 40 0.82 -3.81 4.56
CA TRP A 40 1.04 -4.65 3.38
C TRP A 40 2.29 -4.24 2.60
N ARG A 41 2.50 -2.94 2.43
CA ARG A 41 3.69 -2.43 1.77
C ARG A 41 4.97 -2.83 2.52
N TRP A 42 4.96 -2.72 3.85
CA TRP A 42 6.12 -3.10 4.67
C TRP A 42 6.44 -4.58 4.51
N LEU A 43 5.42 -5.44 4.48
CA LEU A 43 5.57 -6.88 4.29
C LEU A 43 6.24 -7.21 2.94
N PHE A 44 5.75 -6.66 1.83
CA PHE A 44 6.30 -6.92 0.50
C PHE A 44 7.75 -6.42 0.36
N TYR A 45 8.01 -5.18 0.80
CA TYR A 45 9.36 -4.63 0.77
C TYR A 45 10.30 -5.51 1.60
N PHE A 46 9.95 -5.83 2.85
CA PHE A 46 10.83 -6.60 3.72
C PHE A 46 11.06 -8.02 3.21
N TYR A 47 10.03 -8.68 2.68
CA TYR A 47 10.16 -10.03 2.12
C TYR A 47 11.19 -10.06 0.98
N LEU A 48 11.07 -9.15 0.01
CA LEU A 48 11.98 -9.10 -1.14
C LEU A 48 13.35 -8.51 -0.76
N ASP A 49 13.41 -7.57 0.19
CA ASP A 49 14.67 -6.94 0.61
C ASP A 49 15.62 -7.92 1.30
N LYS A 50 15.08 -8.93 1.99
CA LYS A 50 15.83 -9.90 2.79
C LYS A 50 16.58 -10.97 2.01
N SER A 51 16.42 -11.07 0.68
CA SER A 51 17.19 -12.02 -0.11
C SER A 51 17.56 -11.46 -1.47
N SER A 52 18.87 -11.41 -1.73
CA SER A 52 19.42 -11.07 -3.03
C SER A 52 18.96 -12.04 -4.13
N LYS A 53 18.70 -13.31 -3.78
CA LYS A 53 18.14 -14.30 -4.71
C LYS A 53 16.72 -13.93 -5.12
N ARG A 54 15.83 -13.68 -4.14
CA ARG A 54 14.44 -13.29 -4.40
C ARG A 54 14.33 -12.01 -5.25
N LYS A 55 15.24 -11.05 -5.05
CA LYS A 55 15.33 -9.86 -5.91
C LYS A 55 15.65 -10.19 -7.36
N ARG A 56 16.65 -11.04 -7.61
CA ARG A 56 17.05 -11.44 -8.96
C ARG A 56 15.95 -12.25 -9.64
N ASP A 57 15.37 -13.21 -8.92
CA ASP A 57 14.28 -14.03 -9.42
C ASP A 57 13.09 -13.13 -9.81
N PHE A 58 12.71 -12.16 -8.95
CA PHE A 58 11.65 -11.20 -9.28
C PHE A 58 11.99 -10.30 -10.48
N GLN A 59 13.25 -9.87 -10.65
CA GLN A 59 13.68 -9.11 -11.82
C GLN A 59 13.53 -9.90 -13.12
N GLN A 60 13.71 -11.21 -13.08
CA GLN A 60 13.46 -12.07 -14.24
C GLN A 60 11.96 -12.06 -14.60
N PHE A 61 11.07 -12.21 -13.64
CA PHE A 61 9.61 -12.11 -13.87
C PHE A 61 9.19 -10.73 -14.38
N GLN A 62 9.83 -9.66 -13.93
CA GLN A 62 9.59 -8.30 -14.45
C GLN A 62 9.97 -8.19 -15.94
N ALA A 63 11.09 -8.79 -16.34
CA ALA A 63 11.55 -8.82 -17.73
C ALA A 63 10.63 -9.68 -18.62
N GLU A 64 10.19 -10.83 -18.12
CA GLU A 64 9.23 -11.72 -18.81
C GLU A 64 7.86 -11.05 -19.00
N ALA A 65 7.40 -10.27 -18.02
CA ALA A 65 6.16 -9.50 -18.11
C ALA A 65 6.28 -8.25 -19.00
N GLY A 66 7.46 -7.92 -19.53
CA GLY A 66 7.70 -6.71 -20.33
C GLY A 66 7.53 -5.41 -19.55
N THR A 67 7.54 -5.48 -18.21
CA THR A 67 7.38 -4.32 -17.33
C THR A 67 8.71 -3.63 -17.07
N ASN A 68 8.67 -2.33 -16.79
CA ASN A 68 9.88 -1.60 -16.42
C ASN A 68 10.51 -2.20 -15.15
N LEU A 69 11.81 -2.48 -15.22
CA LEU A 69 12.60 -2.93 -14.09
C LEU A 69 12.69 -1.81 -13.05
N HIS A 70 11.81 -1.84 -12.05
CA HIS A 70 11.91 -0.95 -10.89
C HIS A 70 12.29 -1.73 -9.64
N ALA A 71 13.23 -1.17 -8.88
CA ALA A 71 13.44 -1.56 -7.50
C ALA A 71 12.21 -1.18 -6.66
N ILE A 72 11.79 -2.10 -5.78
CA ILE A 72 10.71 -1.85 -4.84
C ILE A 72 11.18 -0.77 -3.86
N LEU A 73 10.51 0.38 -3.90
CA LEU A 73 10.88 1.53 -3.11
C LEU A 73 10.60 1.29 -1.61
N LYS A 74 11.61 1.61 -0.79
CA LYS A 74 11.41 1.77 0.65
C LYS A 74 10.63 3.06 0.91
N HIS A 75 9.54 2.96 1.66
CA HIS A 75 8.81 4.15 2.09
C HIS A 75 9.55 4.86 3.22
N GLY A 76 9.87 6.15 3.03
CA GLY A 76 10.39 7.02 4.09
C GLY A 76 9.29 7.44 5.08
N PRO A 77 9.58 7.60 6.38
CA PRO A 77 8.55 7.92 7.39
C PRO A 77 7.79 9.23 7.12
N THR A 78 8.37 10.13 6.35
CA THR A 78 7.81 11.42 5.95
C THR A 78 7.40 11.39 4.48
N GLN A 79 6.23 11.96 4.18
CA GLN A 79 5.69 12.28 2.85
C GLN A 79 4.75 11.26 2.20
N TRP A 80 3.47 11.60 2.22
CA TRP A 80 2.41 11.16 1.30
C TRP A 80 2.79 11.09 -0.20
N LEU A 81 3.69 11.94 -0.70
CA LEU A 81 4.19 11.85 -2.08
C LEU A 81 5.01 10.57 -2.33
N SER A 82 5.81 10.15 -1.35
CA SER A 82 6.57 8.89 -1.45
C SER A 82 5.63 7.68 -1.44
N LEU A 83 4.51 7.78 -0.71
CA LEU A 83 3.48 6.74 -0.68
C LEU A 83 2.79 6.60 -2.04
N ASN A 84 2.38 7.72 -2.65
CA ASN A 84 1.73 7.70 -3.96
C ASN A 84 2.61 7.02 -5.02
N ASN A 85 3.89 7.40 -5.09
CA ASN A 85 4.83 6.79 -6.03
C ASN A 85 5.10 5.31 -5.74
N CYS A 86 5.13 4.90 -4.45
CA CYS A 86 5.23 3.49 -4.11
C CYS A 86 4.00 2.69 -4.56
N VAL A 87 2.80 3.23 -4.37
CA VAL A 87 1.55 2.56 -4.76
C VAL A 87 1.44 2.44 -6.27
N ILE A 88 1.78 3.50 -7.02
CA ILE A 88 1.79 3.47 -8.49
C ILE A 88 2.75 2.37 -8.99
N ARG A 89 4.00 2.35 -8.50
CA ARG A 89 4.98 1.31 -8.89
C ARG A 89 4.54 -0.10 -8.50
N LEU A 90 3.87 -0.25 -7.36
CA LEU A 90 3.35 -1.55 -6.93
C LEU A 90 2.23 -2.03 -7.86
N LEU A 91 1.36 -1.12 -8.31
CA LEU A 91 0.28 -1.44 -9.26
C LEU A 91 0.84 -1.78 -10.65
N GLU A 92 1.84 -1.03 -11.13
CA GLU A 92 2.55 -1.34 -12.39
C GLU A 92 3.23 -2.71 -12.35
N GLN A 93 3.74 -3.10 -11.18
CA GLN A 93 4.41 -4.38 -10.97
C GLN A 93 3.48 -5.49 -10.46
N TRP A 94 2.17 -5.28 -10.45
CA TRP A 94 1.24 -6.24 -9.85
C TRP A 94 1.22 -7.58 -10.59
N GLU A 95 1.24 -7.56 -11.92
CA GLU A 95 1.27 -8.78 -12.75
C GLU A 95 2.52 -9.65 -12.52
N PRO A 96 3.76 -9.12 -12.61
CA PRO A 96 4.95 -9.93 -12.32
C PRO A 96 4.98 -10.40 -10.86
N LEU A 97 4.41 -9.64 -9.92
CA LEU A 97 4.33 -10.04 -8.52
C LEU A 97 3.43 -11.26 -8.34
N LYS A 98 2.26 -11.28 -9.00
CA LYS A 98 1.36 -12.45 -9.01
C LYS A 98 2.03 -13.67 -9.61
N ALA A 99 2.72 -13.51 -10.75
CA ALA A 99 3.43 -14.60 -11.42
C ALA A 99 4.53 -15.19 -10.53
N TYR A 100 5.33 -14.33 -9.89
CA TYR A 100 6.37 -14.74 -8.94
C TYR A 100 5.80 -15.55 -7.78
N PHE A 101 4.74 -15.06 -7.11
CA PHE A 101 4.16 -15.78 -5.97
C PHE A 101 3.42 -17.06 -6.39
N ALA A 102 2.82 -17.10 -7.57
CA ALA A 102 2.25 -18.33 -8.11
C ALA A 102 3.33 -19.40 -8.33
N ALA A 103 4.45 -19.02 -8.94
CA ALA A 103 5.58 -19.92 -9.16
C ALA A 103 6.19 -20.43 -7.84
N GLU A 104 6.35 -19.55 -6.85
CA GLU A 104 6.85 -19.91 -5.52
C GLU A 104 5.90 -20.89 -4.82
N TYR A 105 4.57 -20.65 -4.87
CA TYR A 105 3.57 -21.53 -4.29
C TYR A 105 3.54 -22.91 -4.97
N THR A 106 3.58 -22.93 -6.30
CA THR A 106 3.63 -24.16 -7.09
C THR A 106 4.89 -24.97 -6.75
N ASN A 107 6.06 -24.34 -6.65
CA ASN A 107 7.31 -25.00 -6.26
C ASN A 107 7.21 -25.63 -4.86
N LEU A 108 6.65 -24.91 -3.89
CA LEU A 108 6.44 -25.42 -2.54
C LEU A 108 5.49 -26.62 -2.48
N ASN A 109 4.50 -26.70 -3.37
CA ASN A 109 3.61 -27.86 -3.45
C ASN A 109 4.30 -29.07 -4.09
N TYR A 110 5.10 -28.87 -5.14
CA TYR A 110 5.89 -29.96 -5.72
C TYR A 110 6.82 -30.63 -4.70
N LEU A 111 7.42 -29.86 -3.79
CA LEU A 111 8.27 -30.41 -2.72
C LEU A 111 7.51 -31.14 -1.61
N LYS A 112 6.18 -30.95 -1.51
CA LYS A 112 5.34 -31.65 -0.52
C LYS A 112 4.76 -32.95 -1.06
N GLU A 113 4.66 -33.06 -2.38
CA GLU A 113 4.07 -34.21 -3.08
C GLU A 113 5.11 -35.26 -3.50
N THR A 114 6.41 -34.99 -3.30
CA THR A 114 7.46 -36.00 -3.44
C THR A 114 7.40 -37.00 -2.27
N PRO A 115 7.25 -38.32 -2.55
CA PRO A 115 7.11 -39.36 -1.52
C PRO A 115 8.37 -39.58 -0.68
#